data_AF-A0A1V6BWX0-F1
#
_entry.id   AF-A0A1V6BWX0-F1
#
_cell.length_a   1.000
_cell.length_b   1.000
_cell.length_c   1.000
_cell.angle_alpha   90.00
_cell.angle_beta   90.00
_cell.angle_gamma   90.00
#
_symmetry.space_group_name_H-M   'P 1'
#
loop_
_entity.id
_entity.type
_entity.pdbx_description
1 polymer ?
#
loop_
_entity_poly.entity_id
_entity_poly.type
_entity_poly.pdbx_seq_one_letter_code
_entity_poly.pdbx_strand_id
1 'polypeptide(L)'
;MEKEFKIGLVGPSRIGKTTLISSILDSSQDLLRGEKANITFNDSATKSKISEFRNERAGFLSVGEFNPGGLSSTQNKFIYSLKMNSTDSDEAKIVISFLDFPGGWIKNDVEKWEKECQPFLSESHILMLPIDATVIMEANTNKTKALVPGLLSISEVTEIASEWAKSRAQMFSDDKALLLLLPVKCESYFNDNGGLKDKSAELQSKVRKLYGGLIEVVSGEFKDCIENLEVIYSPIDTYGCVEVCDTMWSDNNFEAEYKLRTPNKLNQKGADTMLLAISKLIVNLASEKQSSIVEEYSKKASEDKGFFGNIWLALSGERKRRKENLKIESDALDKYKEIFKTIAVLSEKNFNPRVEKIGI
;
A
#
# COMPACT_ATOMS: atom_id res chain seq x y z
N MET A 1 -12.67 -17.38 -9.99
CA MET A 1 -12.83 -17.02 -8.56
C MET A 1 -11.93 -15.84 -8.28
N GLU A 2 -12.39 -14.86 -7.50
CA GLU A 2 -11.73 -13.57 -7.32
C GLU A 2 -11.57 -13.25 -5.83
N LYS A 3 -10.38 -12.84 -5.42
CA LYS A 3 -10.09 -12.36 -4.07
C LYS A 3 -9.57 -10.93 -4.15
N GLU A 4 -10.22 -10.01 -3.44
CA GLU A 4 -9.86 -8.59 -3.43
C GLU A 4 -8.97 -8.25 -2.22
N PHE A 5 -7.93 -7.47 -2.47
CA PHE A 5 -7.08 -6.84 -1.47
C PHE A 5 -7.25 -5.32 -1.56
N LYS A 6 -7.81 -4.74 -0.51
CA LYS A 6 -8.09 -3.31 -0.39
C LYS A 6 -6.93 -2.57 0.26
N ILE A 7 -6.52 -1.48 -0.35
CA ILE A 7 -5.42 -0.63 0.09
C ILE A 7 -5.86 0.83 0.14
N GLY A 8 -5.74 1.44 1.31
CA GLY A 8 -6.03 2.85 1.52
C GLY A 8 -4.82 3.73 1.27
N LEU A 9 -4.96 4.81 0.50
CA LEU A 9 -3.96 5.89 0.43
C LEU A 9 -4.48 7.12 1.16
N VAL A 10 -3.80 7.53 2.23
CA VAL A 10 -4.21 8.66 3.06
C VAL A 10 -3.11 9.71 3.10
N GLY A 11 -3.49 10.94 2.77
CA GLY A 11 -2.58 12.09 2.76
C GLY A 11 -3.21 13.29 2.06
N PRO A 12 -2.66 14.50 2.25
CA PRO A 12 -3.21 15.72 1.70
C PRO A 12 -3.20 15.72 0.16
N SER A 13 -3.91 16.69 -0.41
CA SER A 13 -3.87 16.92 -1.86
C SER A 13 -2.46 17.33 -2.30
N ARG A 14 -2.09 16.99 -3.55
CA ARG A 14 -0.78 17.31 -4.17
C ARG A 14 0.47 16.66 -3.54
N ILE A 15 0.31 15.78 -2.55
CA ILE A 15 1.42 15.00 -1.98
C ILE A 15 2.06 14.04 -3.01
N GLY A 16 1.31 13.63 -4.04
CA GLY A 16 1.77 12.71 -5.08
C GLY A 16 1.13 11.32 -5.07
N LYS A 17 -0.09 11.16 -4.52
CA LYS A 17 -0.82 9.87 -4.46
C LYS A 17 -0.98 9.20 -5.83
N THR A 18 -1.51 9.92 -6.81
CA THR A 18 -1.69 9.43 -8.18
C THR A 18 -0.37 9.02 -8.82
N THR A 19 0.66 9.84 -8.63
CA THR A 19 2.00 9.53 -9.14
C THR A 19 2.58 8.29 -8.47
N LEU A 20 2.40 8.14 -7.17
CA LEU A 20 2.81 6.95 -6.43
C LEU A 20 2.12 5.70 -6.99
N ILE A 21 0.80 5.71 -7.18
CA ILE A 21 0.06 4.58 -7.77
C ILE A 21 0.63 4.24 -9.15
N SER A 22 0.80 5.23 -10.04
CA SER A 22 1.41 5.00 -11.35
C SER A 22 2.82 4.40 -11.25
N SER A 23 3.60 4.82 -10.25
CA SER A 23 4.97 4.32 -10.05
C SER A 23 5.01 2.88 -9.56
N ILE A 24 4.09 2.53 -8.64
CA ILE A 24 3.90 1.16 -8.17
C ILE A 24 3.54 0.26 -9.34
N LEU A 25 2.67 0.72 -10.25
CA LEU A 25 2.25 -0.03 -11.42
C LEU A 25 3.39 -0.30 -12.39
N ASP A 26 4.11 0.76 -12.77
CA ASP A 26 5.25 0.64 -13.68
C ASP A 26 6.30 -0.33 -13.10
N SER A 27 6.64 -0.15 -11.82
CA SER A 27 7.61 -0.99 -11.11
C SER A 27 7.13 -2.44 -10.94
N SER A 28 5.83 -2.64 -10.70
CA SER A 28 5.23 -3.98 -10.58
C SER A 28 5.29 -4.74 -11.90
N GLN A 29 5.04 -4.07 -13.03
CA GLN A 29 5.14 -4.67 -14.35
C GLN A 29 6.57 -5.07 -14.70
N ASP A 30 7.56 -4.25 -14.32
CA ASP A 30 8.97 -4.58 -14.50
C ASP A 30 9.42 -5.71 -13.56
N LEU A 31 8.99 -5.72 -12.30
CA LEU A 31 9.32 -6.76 -11.32
C LEU A 31 8.77 -8.14 -11.70
N LEU A 32 7.63 -8.17 -12.40
CA LEU A 32 6.99 -9.39 -12.90
C LEU A 32 7.49 -9.82 -14.29
N ARG A 33 8.38 -9.06 -14.92
CA ARG A 33 8.86 -9.40 -16.27
C ARG A 33 9.61 -10.74 -16.25
N GLY A 34 9.06 -11.72 -16.98
CA GLY A 34 9.62 -13.07 -17.06
C GLY A 34 9.15 -14.02 -15.96
N GLU A 35 8.33 -13.54 -15.02
CA GLU A 35 7.67 -14.38 -14.01
C GLU A 35 6.38 -15.01 -14.58
N LYS A 36 5.88 -16.05 -13.89
CA LYS A 36 4.63 -16.75 -14.26
C LYS A 36 3.35 -16.04 -13.76
N ALA A 37 3.45 -14.75 -13.47
CA ALA A 37 2.31 -13.93 -13.10
C ALA A 37 2.40 -12.58 -13.81
N ASN A 38 1.23 -12.02 -14.14
CA ASN A 38 1.10 -10.70 -14.73
C ASN A 38 0.17 -9.84 -13.92
N ILE A 39 0.42 -8.53 -13.90
CA ILE A 39 -0.51 -7.52 -13.42
C ILE A 39 -1.07 -6.74 -14.61
N THR A 40 -2.39 -6.71 -14.68
CA THR A 40 -3.16 -6.00 -15.72
C THR A 40 -4.22 -5.11 -15.06
N PHE A 41 -4.80 -4.19 -15.84
CA PHE A 41 -5.93 -3.38 -15.36
C PHE A 41 -7.17 -4.26 -15.26
N ASN A 42 -7.92 -4.13 -14.16
CA ASN A 42 -9.16 -4.88 -13.98
C ASN A 42 -10.33 -4.22 -14.74
N ASP A 43 -10.26 -2.91 -14.98
CA ASP A 43 -11.29 -2.14 -15.64
C ASP A 43 -10.74 -1.06 -16.60
N SER A 44 -11.61 -0.58 -17.49
CA SER A 44 -11.25 0.42 -18.51
C SER A 44 -11.08 1.83 -17.95
N ALA A 45 -11.71 2.16 -16.83
CA ALA A 45 -11.58 3.48 -16.20
C ALA A 45 -10.18 3.63 -15.58
N THR A 46 -9.71 2.61 -14.85
CA THR A 46 -8.35 2.51 -14.30
C THR A 46 -7.33 2.64 -15.43
N LYS A 47 -7.49 1.86 -16.50
CA LYS A 47 -6.61 1.94 -17.68
C LYS A 47 -6.55 3.36 -18.27
N SER A 48 -7.71 3.98 -18.48
CA SER A 48 -7.80 5.35 -19.04
C SER A 48 -7.13 6.36 -18.14
N LYS A 49 -7.40 6.32 -16.82
CA LYS A 49 -6.84 7.28 -15.85
C LYS A 49 -5.32 7.19 -15.76
N ILE A 50 -4.77 5.97 -15.74
CA ILE A 50 -3.31 5.75 -15.72
C ILE A 50 -2.68 6.15 -17.05
N SER A 51 -3.35 5.92 -18.18
CA SER A 51 -2.84 6.31 -19.50
C SER A 51 -2.80 7.83 -19.65
N GLU A 52 -3.84 8.54 -19.22
CA GLU A 52 -3.89 10.00 -19.12
C GLU A 52 -2.71 10.52 -18.29
N PHE A 53 -2.53 9.98 -17.08
CA PHE A 53 -1.43 10.37 -16.20
C PHE A 53 -0.04 10.09 -16.80
N ARG A 54 0.15 8.93 -17.44
CA ARG A 54 1.40 8.58 -18.13
C ARG A 54 1.70 9.55 -19.28
N ASN A 55 0.69 9.98 -20.03
CA ASN A 55 0.83 10.94 -21.12
C ASN A 55 1.17 12.34 -20.59
N GLU A 56 0.48 12.82 -19.55
CA GLU A 56 0.83 14.09 -18.90
C GLU A 56 2.29 14.08 -18.42
N ARG A 57 2.68 13.02 -17.71
CA ARG A 57 4.06 12.83 -17.22
C ARG A 57 5.09 12.80 -18.36
N ALA A 58 4.80 12.10 -19.45
CA ALA A 58 5.68 12.07 -20.62
C ALA A 58 5.81 13.45 -21.30
N GLY A 59 4.71 14.22 -21.33
CA GLY A 59 4.70 15.60 -21.80
C GLY A 59 5.70 16.48 -21.05
N PHE A 60 5.65 16.49 -19.71
CA PHE A 60 6.60 17.26 -18.89
C PHE A 60 8.07 16.86 -19.14
N LEU A 61 8.36 15.57 -19.28
CA LEU A 61 9.73 15.10 -19.57
C LEU A 61 10.23 15.56 -20.95
N SER A 62 9.33 15.65 -21.94
CA SER A 62 9.69 16.01 -23.31
C SER A 62 10.06 17.48 -23.50
N VAL A 63 9.49 18.37 -22.67
CA VAL A 63 9.71 19.83 -22.76
C VAL A 63 10.95 20.27 -21.96
N GLY A 64 11.53 19.38 -21.14
CA GLY A 64 12.68 19.74 -20.30
C GLY A 64 12.33 20.57 -19.07
N GLU A 65 11.05 20.95 -18.91
CA GLU A 65 10.51 21.68 -17.77
C GLU A 65 9.62 20.76 -16.94
N PHE A 66 9.95 20.60 -15.66
CA PHE A 66 9.18 19.77 -14.74
C PHE A 66 8.43 20.65 -13.74
N ASN A 67 7.11 20.82 -13.96
CA ASN A 67 6.22 21.46 -13.00
C ASN A 67 5.24 20.43 -12.40
N PRO A 68 5.55 19.84 -11.21
CA PRO A 68 4.66 18.86 -10.58
C PRO A 68 3.31 19.45 -10.16
N GLY A 69 3.21 20.77 -9.99
CA GLY A 69 1.95 21.47 -9.72
C GLY A 69 1.01 21.54 -10.93
N GLY A 70 1.51 21.26 -12.14
CA GLY A 70 0.73 21.21 -13.38
C GLY A 70 -0.04 19.90 -13.58
N LEU A 71 0.21 18.86 -12.77
CA LEU A 71 -0.54 17.61 -12.83
C LEU A 71 -1.93 17.79 -12.20
N SER A 72 -2.96 17.28 -12.89
CA SER A 72 -4.33 17.42 -12.44
C SER A 72 -4.51 16.77 -11.05
N SER A 73 -4.82 17.58 -10.04
CA SER A 73 -5.10 17.05 -8.70
C SER A 73 -6.39 16.22 -8.71
N THR A 74 -6.41 15.10 -7.97
CA THR A 74 -7.60 14.25 -7.80
C THR A 74 -8.77 15.08 -7.30
N GLN A 75 -9.81 15.23 -8.12
CA GLN A 75 -11.02 16.02 -7.82
C GLN A 75 -12.12 15.18 -7.17
N ASN A 76 -12.14 13.88 -7.46
CA ASN A 76 -13.15 12.93 -6.98
C ASN A 76 -12.48 11.65 -6.52
N LYS A 77 -13.15 10.90 -5.63
CA LYS A 77 -12.78 9.53 -5.28
C LYS A 77 -12.59 8.69 -6.56
N PHE A 78 -11.54 7.90 -6.58
CA PHE A 78 -11.27 6.91 -7.61
C PHE A 78 -10.69 5.64 -7.00
N ILE A 79 -11.14 4.48 -7.47
CA ILE A 79 -10.57 3.19 -7.07
C ILE A 79 -9.79 2.66 -8.27
N TYR A 80 -8.46 2.59 -8.15
CA TYR A 80 -7.62 1.93 -9.14
C TYR A 80 -7.69 0.43 -8.89
N SER A 81 -8.21 -0.33 -9.85
CA SER A 81 -8.36 -1.78 -9.72
C SER A 81 -7.41 -2.52 -10.65
N LEU A 82 -6.52 -3.31 -10.06
CA LEU A 82 -5.57 -4.16 -10.76
C LEU A 82 -5.92 -5.61 -10.56
N LYS A 83 -5.59 -6.41 -11.57
CA LYS A 83 -5.78 -7.85 -11.54
C LYS A 83 -4.44 -8.53 -11.74
N MET A 84 -4.07 -9.34 -10.77
CA MET A 84 -2.99 -10.31 -10.88
C MET A 84 -3.54 -11.67 -11.27
N ASN A 85 -2.96 -12.27 -12.31
CA ASN A 85 -3.29 -13.62 -12.78
C ASN A 85 -2.00 -14.39 -13.12
N SER A 86 -2.11 -15.72 -13.12
CA SER A 86 -1.05 -16.61 -13.62
C SER A 86 -1.01 -16.53 -15.15
N THR A 87 0.17 -16.66 -15.74
CA THR A 87 0.30 -16.84 -17.20
C THR A 87 -0.29 -18.16 -17.68
N ASP A 88 -0.32 -19.15 -16.80
CA ASP A 88 -0.63 -20.54 -17.13
C ASP A 88 -2.10 -20.90 -16.84
N SER A 89 -2.85 -20.01 -16.15
CA SER A 89 -4.28 -20.21 -15.84
C SER A 89 -5.00 -18.89 -15.54
N ASP A 90 -6.21 -18.76 -16.11
CA ASP A 90 -7.13 -17.63 -15.89
C ASP A 90 -8.24 -17.91 -14.85
N GLU A 91 -8.23 -19.08 -14.22
CA GLU A 91 -9.30 -19.52 -13.31
C GLU A 91 -9.34 -18.75 -11.98
N ALA A 92 -8.15 -18.35 -11.51
CA ALA A 92 -7.94 -17.69 -10.24
C ALA A 92 -7.35 -16.29 -10.46
N LYS A 93 -7.89 -15.30 -9.74
CA LYS A 93 -7.51 -13.89 -9.87
C LYS A 93 -7.42 -13.24 -8.51
N ILE A 94 -6.38 -12.45 -8.31
CA ILE A 94 -6.25 -11.55 -7.15
C ILE A 94 -6.44 -10.14 -7.65
N VAL A 95 -7.42 -9.45 -7.10
CA VAL A 95 -7.69 -8.05 -7.39
C VAL A 95 -7.06 -7.19 -6.30
N ILE A 96 -6.32 -6.17 -6.71
CA ILE A 96 -5.70 -5.20 -5.81
C ILE A 96 -6.35 -3.86 -6.10
N SER A 97 -7.04 -3.32 -5.10
CA SER A 97 -7.83 -2.10 -5.21
C SER A 97 -7.19 -1.00 -4.36
N PHE A 98 -6.84 0.12 -5.00
CA PHE A 98 -6.29 1.30 -4.33
C PHE A 98 -7.34 2.40 -4.29
N LEU A 99 -7.70 2.84 -3.10
CA LEU A 99 -8.56 4.01 -2.93
C LEU A 99 -7.72 5.28 -2.95
N ASP A 100 -7.95 6.13 -3.95
CA ASP A 100 -7.46 7.51 -3.99
C ASP A 100 -8.64 8.48 -3.84
N PHE A 101 -8.48 9.49 -3.00
CA PHE A 101 -9.49 10.52 -2.77
C PHE A 101 -8.83 11.87 -2.52
N PRO A 102 -9.55 12.99 -2.77
CA PRO A 102 -9.04 14.32 -2.50
C PRO A 102 -8.78 14.47 -0.99
N GLY A 103 -7.55 14.83 -0.60
CA GLY A 103 -7.19 14.93 0.82
C GLY A 103 -8.00 16.00 1.56
N GLY A 104 -8.54 16.98 0.84
CA GLY A 104 -9.44 17.99 1.38
C GLY A 104 -10.79 17.46 1.86
N TRP A 105 -11.25 16.27 1.40
CA TRP A 105 -12.52 15.71 1.85
C TRP A 105 -12.52 15.39 3.35
N ILE A 106 -11.36 15.07 3.90
CA ILE A 106 -11.19 14.75 5.34
C ILE A 106 -11.61 15.94 6.22
N LYS A 107 -11.42 17.18 5.75
CA LYS A 107 -11.75 18.40 6.50
C LYS A 107 -13.04 19.06 6.02
N ASN A 108 -13.17 19.16 4.71
CA ASN A 108 -14.12 20.07 4.08
C ASN A 108 -15.38 19.36 3.58
N ASP A 109 -15.39 18.04 3.54
CA ASP A 109 -16.49 17.23 3.01
C ASP A 109 -16.62 15.91 3.80
N VAL A 110 -16.71 16.05 5.14
CA VAL A 110 -16.64 14.93 6.09
C VAL A 110 -17.73 13.90 5.84
N GLU A 111 -18.98 14.33 5.64
CA GLU A 111 -20.11 13.42 5.39
C GLU A 111 -19.87 12.56 4.14
N LYS A 112 -19.31 13.16 3.08
CA LYS A 112 -18.97 12.44 1.86
C LYS A 112 -17.80 11.48 2.07
N TRP A 113 -16.80 11.89 2.83
CA TRP A 113 -15.68 11.01 3.20
C TRP A 113 -16.15 9.81 4.03
N GLU A 114 -16.95 10.02 5.07
CA GLU A 114 -17.52 8.97 5.92
C GLU A 114 -18.36 7.99 5.09
N LYS A 115 -19.19 8.50 4.19
CA LYS A 115 -20.04 7.66 3.35
C LYS A 115 -19.29 6.89 2.28
N GLU A 116 -18.30 7.52 1.63
CA GLU A 116 -17.68 6.96 0.41
C GLU A 116 -16.31 6.32 0.65
N CYS A 117 -15.55 6.76 1.64
CA CYS A 117 -14.15 6.35 1.82
C CYS A 117 -13.96 5.48 3.06
N GLN A 118 -14.59 5.83 4.18
CA GLN A 118 -14.42 5.14 5.46
C GLN A 118 -14.69 3.63 5.38
N PRO A 119 -15.78 3.13 4.74
CA PRO A 119 -16.03 1.68 4.68
C PRO A 119 -14.93 0.91 3.96
N PHE A 120 -14.37 1.49 2.90
CA PHE A 120 -13.26 0.87 2.17
C PHE A 120 -11.98 0.86 3.01
N LEU A 121 -11.69 1.96 3.72
CA LEU A 121 -10.53 2.07 4.58
C LEU A 121 -10.62 1.09 5.76
N SER A 122 -11.77 0.98 6.44
CA SER A 122 -11.97 0.04 7.56
C SER A 122 -11.74 -1.43 7.19
N GLU A 123 -11.97 -1.80 5.93
CA GLU A 123 -11.72 -3.15 5.39
C GLU A 123 -10.34 -3.31 4.74
N SER A 124 -9.54 -2.24 4.66
CA SER A 124 -8.22 -2.27 4.01
C SER A 124 -7.18 -2.97 4.87
N HIS A 125 -6.44 -3.90 4.28
CA HIS A 125 -5.37 -4.63 4.99
C HIS A 125 -4.10 -3.78 5.12
N ILE A 126 -3.95 -2.80 4.22
CA ILE A 126 -2.79 -1.95 4.09
C ILE A 126 -3.25 -0.50 4.13
N LEU A 127 -2.62 0.29 4.99
CA LEU A 127 -2.72 1.74 4.98
C LEU A 127 -1.40 2.34 4.48
N MET A 128 -1.44 3.06 3.37
CA MET A 128 -0.31 3.80 2.84
C MET A 128 -0.44 5.27 3.20
N LEU A 129 0.64 5.82 3.75
CA LEU A 129 0.80 7.23 4.06
C LEU A 129 1.91 7.82 3.18
N PRO A 130 1.58 8.40 2.01
CA PRO A 130 2.53 9.17 1.23
C PRO A 130 2.96 10.43 2.00
N ILE A 131 4.26 10.68 2.06
CA ILE A 131 4.86 11.78 2.81
C ILE A 131 5.71 12.60 1.85
N ASP A 132 5.43 13.89 1.71
CA ASP A 132 6.20 14.76 0.82
C ASP A 132 7.58 15.02 1.45
N ALA A 133 8.60 14.35 0.93
CA ALA A 133 9.97 14.48 1.45
C ALA A 133 10.50 15.90 1.26
N THR A 134 10.11 16.57 0.16
CA THR A 134 10.52 17.95 -0.13
C THR A 134 10.03 18.94 0.94
N VAL A 135 8.77 18.85 1.36
CA VAL A 135 8.23 19.70 2.44
C VAL A 135 9.03 19.53 3.75
N ILE A 136 9.39 18.28 4.09
CA ILE A 136 10.13 17.98 5.33
C ILE A 136 11.58 18.44 5.25
N MET A 137 12.23 18.19 4.10
CA MET A 137 13.65 18.38 3.95
C MET A 137 14.03 19.85 3.74
N GLU A 138 13.18 20.61 3.06
CA GLU A 138 13.45 22.02 2.72
C GLU A 138 12.95 23.01 3.79
N ALA A 139 12.31 22.51 4.86
CA ALA A 139 11.92 23.31 6.02
C ALA A 139 13.15 23.65 6.90
N ASN A 140 13.93 24.64 6.47
CA ASN A 140 15.22 24.98 7.09
C ASN A 140 15.13 25.96 8.28
N THR A 141 14.07 26.75 8.37
CA THR A 141 13.88 27.75 9.45
C THR A 141 12.85 27.29 10.48
N ASN A 142 12.83 27.89 11.68
CA ASN A 142 11.79 27.61 12.67
C ASN A 142 10.38 27.97 12.15
N LYS A 143 10.25 29.06 11.37
CA LYS A 143 8.98 29.47 10.76
C LYS A 143 8.47 28.38 9.80
N THR A 144 9.31 27.92 8.87
CA THR A 144 8.92 26.89 7.89
C THR A 144 8.67 25.53 8.56
N LYS A 145 9.46 25.15 9.57
CA LYS A 145 9.25 23.92 10.35
C LYS A 145 7.91 23.90 11.06
N ALA A 146 7.43 25.04 11.55
CA ALA A 146 6.12 25.14 12.19
C ALA A 146 4.95 24.93 11.22
N LEU A 147 5.15 25.14 9.91
CA LEU A 147 4.13 24.93 8.88
C LEU A 147 4.00 23.47 8.43
N VAL A 148 5.07 22.68 8.57
CA VAL A 148 5.14 21.28 8.07
C VAL A 148 3.96 20.42 8.55
N PRO A 149 3.58 20.40 9.86
CA PRO A 149 2.47 19.57 10.31
C PRO A 149 1.12 19.92 9.64
N GLY A 150 0.88 21.21 9.38
CA GLY A 150 -0.32 21.69 8.72
C GLY A 150 -0.34 21.34 7.23
N LEU A 151 0.79 21.51 6.52
CA LEU A 151 0.93 21.18 5.10
C LEU A 151 0.78 19.67 4.85
N LEU A 152 1.23 18.84 5.79
CA LEU A 152 1.14 17.39 5.71
C LEU A 152 -0.14 16.83 6.35
N SER A 153 -1.03 17.69 6.86
CA SER A 153 -2.27 17.31 7.55
C SER A 153 -2.07 16.23 8.62
N ILE A 154 -1.05 16.39 9.47
CA ILE A 154 -0.62 15.32 10.40
C ILE A 154 -1.75 14.92 11.35
N SER A 155 -2.54 15.87 11.86
CA SER A 155 -3.65 15.56 12.79
C SER A 155 -4.68 14.66 12.12
N GLU A 156 -5.08 15.01 10.91
CA GLU A 156 -6.16 14.33 10.20
C GLU A 156 -5.72 12.96 9.66
N VAL A 157 -4.46 12.87 9.22
CA VAL A 157 -3.86 11.58 8.85
C VAL A 157 -3.75 10.67 10.07
N THR A 158 -3.46 11.23 11.26
CA THR A 158 -3.40 10.46 12.52
C THR A 158 -4.77 9.94 12.93
N GLU A 159 -5.82 10.76 12.83
CA GLU A 159 -7.20 10.35 13.14
C GLU A 159 -7.64 9.19 12.24
N ILE A 160 -7.45 9.30 10.92
CA ILE A 160 -7.81 8.22 9.99
C ILE A 160 -6.99 6.95 10.24
N ALA A 161 -5.68 7.10 10.51
CA ALA A 161 -4.83 5.95 10.81
C ALA A 161 -5.27 5.25 12.11
N SER A 162 -5.71 6.02 13.11
CA SER A 162 -6.28 5.48 14.36
C SER A 162 -7.58 4.73 14.10
N GLU A 163 -8.51 5.28 13.32
CA GLU A 163 -9.76 4.60 12.98
C GLU A 163 -9.55 3.31 12.18
N TRP A 164 -8.62 3.34 11.23
CA TRP A 164 -8.19 2.16 10.50
C TRP A 164 -7.61 1.10 11.45
N ALA A 165 -6.68 1.51 12.32
CA ALA A 165 -6.02 0.62 13.27
C ALA A 165 -7.02 -0.02 14.23
N LYS A 166 -7.95 0.77 14.78
CA LYS A 166 -9.04 0.30 15.64
C LYS A 166 -9.92 -0.72 14.93
N SER A 167 -10.31 -0.43 13.68
CA SER A 167 -11.13 -1.34 12.87
C SER A 167 -10.41 -2.68 12.65
N ARG A 168 -9.11 -2.64 12.35
CA ARG A 168 -8.27 -3.83 12.16
C ARG A 168 -8.08 -4.63 13.44
N ALA A 169 -7.70 -3.98 14.53
CA ALA A 169 -7.48 -4.65 15.80
C ALA A 169 -8.77 -5.29 16.38
N GLN A 170 -9.94 -4.69 16.14
CA GLN A 170 -11.21 -5.19 16.70
C GLN A 170 -11.91 -6.22 15.83
N MET A 171 -11.95 -6.03 14.50
CA MET A 171 -12.72 -6.88 13.60
C MET A 171 -11.88 -7.98 12.94
N PHE A 172 -10.56 -7.78 12.89
CA PHE A 172 -9.62 -8.62 12.16
C PHE A 172 -8.36 -8.86 12.99
N SER A 173 -8.53 -9.09 14.30
CA SER A 173 -7.43 -9.18 15.27
C SER A 173 -6.38 -10.21 14.92
N ASP A 174 -6.77 -11.27 14.20
CA ASP A 174 -5.92 -12.41 13.84
C ASP A 174 -5.21 -12.19 12.49
N ASP A 175 -5.64 -11.21 11.69
CA ASP A 175 -5.09 -10.95 10.37
C ASP A 175 -3.98 -9.90 10.44
N LYS A 176 -2.88 -10.15 9.73
CA LYS A 176 -1.82 -9.15 9.56
C LYS A 176 -2.33 -7.84 8.95
N ALA A 177 -1.87 -6.73 9.52
CA ALA A 177 -2.11 -5.37 9.08
C ALA A 177 -0.78 -4.67 8.79
N LEU A 178 -0.74 -3.86 7.73
CA LEU A 178 0.48 -3.20 7.30
C LEU A 178 0.28 -1.67 7.20
N LEU A 179 1.05 -0.92 7.98
CA LEU A 179 1.17 0.53 7.86
C LEU A 179 2.45 0.88 7.10
N LEU A 180 2.31 1.62 6.00
CA LEU A 180 3.43 2.03 5.16
C LEU A 180 3.62 3.55 5.21
N LEU A 181 4.75 3.98 5.75
CA LEU A 181 5.23 5.36 5.64
C LEU A 181 6.05 5.47 4.35
N LEU A 182 5.52 6.24 3.38
CA LEU A 182 6.06 6.32 2.04
C LEU A 182 6.54 7.75 1.74
N PRO A 183 7.75 8.15 2.18
CA PRO A 183 8.36 9.37 1.67
C PRO A 183 8.42 9.33 0.14
N VAL A 184 7.84 10.31 -0.52
CA VAL A 184 7.83 10.46 -1.97
C VAL A 184 8.66 11.67 -2.39
N LYS A 185 9.05 11.75 -3.66
CA LYS A 185 9.95 12.77 -4.23
C LYS A 185 11.36 12.68 -3.62
N CYS A 186 11.81 11.45 -3.35
CA CYS A 186 13.08 11.20 -2.66
C CYS A 186 14.31 11.41 -3.54
N GLU A 187 14.15 11.57 -4.86
CA GLU A 187 15.24 11.61 -5.83
C GLU A 187 16.32 12.69 -5.61
N SER A 188 16.05 13.71 -4.78
CA SER A 188 17.02 14.75 -4.40
C SER A 188 17.78 14.46 -3.10
N TYR A 189 17.36 13.43 -2.34
CA TYR A 189 17.84 13.14 -1.00
C TYR A 189 18.60 11.81 -0.89
N PHE A 190 18.68 11.06 -1.99
CA PHE A 190 19.44 9.82 -2.08
C PHE A 190 20.44 9.91 -3.25
N ASN A 191 21.65 9.40 -3.04
CA ASN A 191 22.71 9.41 -4.06
C ASN A 191 22.79 8.11 -4.90
N ASP A 192 22.01 7.09 -4.53
CA ASP A 192 22.02 5.77 -5.18
C ASP A 192 21.28 5.76 -6.53
N ASN A 193 20.61 6.85 -6.89
CA ASN A 193 19.87 6.98 -8.14
C ASN A 193 20.32 8.19 -8.97
N GLY A 194 21.60 8.54 -8.88
CA GLY A 194 22.22 9.67 -9.59
C GLY A 194 22.00 11.03 -8.92
N GLY A 195 21.50 11.06 -7.68
CA GLY A 195 21.51 12.26 -6.85
C GLY A 195 22.92 12.57 -6.35
N LEU A 196 23.19 13.84 -6.05
CA LEU A 196 24.54 14.30 -5.65
C LEU A 196 24.80 14.22 -4.14
N LYS A 197 23.74 14.06 -3.34
CA LYS A 197 23.79 14.10 -1.88
C LYS A 197 23.09 12.87 -1.31
N ASP A 198 23.65 12.34 -0.23
CA ASP A 198 22.97 11.35 0.59
C ASP A 198 22.47 12.03 1.87
N LYS A 199 21.16 12.23 1.95
CA LYS A 199 20.44 12.73 3.11
C LYS A 199 19.41 11.71 3.60
N SER A 200 19.58 10.44 3.26
CA SER A 200 18.65 9.35 3.60
C SER A 200 18.41 9.26 5.11
N ALA A 201 19.48 9.26 5.91
CA ALA A 201 19.40 9.23 7.38
C ALA A 201 18.71 10.48 7.97
N GLU A 202 18.94 11.66 7.39
CA GLU A 202 18.27 12.90 7.82
C GLU A 202 16.77 12.84 7.54
N LEU A 203 16.37 12.43 6.33
CA LEU A 203 14.97 12.27 5.96
C LEU A 203 14.27 11.27 6.88
N GLN A 204 14.90 10.12 7.11
CA GLN A 204 14.35 9.09 7.99
C GLN A 204 14.15 9.63 9.41
N SER A 205 15.15 10.28 9.98
CA SER A 205 15.07 10.86 11.33
C SER A 205 13.94 11.89 11.44
N LYS A 206 13.80 12.78 10.44
CA LYS A 206 12.71 13.76 10.40
C LYS A 206 11.33 13.12 10.28
N VAL A 207 11.18 12.10 9.43
CA VAL A 207 9.92 11.35 9.28
C VAL A 207 9.55 10.64 10.58
N ARG A 208 10.49 9.91 11.20
CA ARG A 208 10.27 9.25 12.50
C ARG A 208 9.86 10.25 13.58
N LYS A 209 10.50 11.42 13.63
CA LYS A 209 10.14 12.47 14.59
C LYS A 209 8.74 13.03 14.34
N LEU A 210 8.38 13.27 13.08
CA LEU A 210 7.11 13.91 12.73
C LEU A 210 5.92 12.95 12.86
N TYR A 211 6.10 11.68 12.49
CA TYR A 211 5.06 10.66 12.50
C TYR A 211 5.11 9.74 13.73
N GLY A 212 6.04 9.97 14.67
CA GLY A 212 6.20 9.15 15.88
C GLY A 212 4.91 9.02 16.68
N GLY A 213 4.21 10.14 16.93
CA GLY A 213 2.92 10.13 17.62
C GLY A 213 1.83 9.35 16.87
N LEU A 214 1.82 9.39 15.53
CA LEU A 214 0.90 8.57 14.74
C LEU A 214 1.20 7.09 14.92
N ILE A 215 2.48 6.71 14.86
CA ILE A 215 2.91 5.31 15.04
C ILE A 215 2.53 4.83 16.44
N GLU A 216 2.74 5.65 17.47
CA GLU A 216 2.34 5.34 18.85
C GLU A 216 0.83 5.12 18.99
N VAL A 217 0.01 6.02 18.40
CA VAL A 217 -1.45 5.90 18.40
C VAL A 217 -1.89 4.60 17.71
N VAL A 218 -1.38 4.34 16.50
CA VAL A 218 -1.70 3.13 15.76
C VAL A 218 -1.29 1.89 16.55
N SER A 219 -0.07 1.85 17.08
CA SER A 219 0.44 0.70 17.85
C SER A 219 -0.36 0.47 19.13
N GLY A 220 -0.84 1.53 19.77
CA GLY A 220 -1.70 1.45 20.95
C GLY A 220 -3.04 0.75 20.69
N GLU A 221 -3.63 0.90 19.51
CA GLU A 221 -4.84 0.17 19.12
C GLU A 221 -4.59 -1.34 18.95
N PHE A 222 -3.36 -1.74 18.59
CA PHE A 222 -2.94 -3.13 18.44
C PHE A 222 -2.31 -3.73 19.71
N LYS A 223 -2.44 -3.10 20.89
CA LYS A 223 -1.76 -3.54 22.12
C LYS A 223 -1.93 -5.04 22.48
N ASP A 224 -3.08 -5.63 22.14
CA ASP A 224 -3.43 -7.02 22.47
C ASP A 224 -3.06 -8.00 21.32
N CYS A 225 -2.61 -7.50 20.18
CA CYS A 225 -2.25 -8.26 18.98
C CYS A 225 -1.13 -7.56 18.17
N ILE A 226 -0.14 -7.01 18.87
CA ILE A 226 0.89 -6.13 18.30
C ILE A 226 1.74 -6.83 17.23
N GLU A 227 1.91 -8.15 17.35
CA GLU A 227 2.58 -9.00 16.38
C GLU A 227 1.88 -9.04 15.02
N ASN A 228 0.61 -8.60 14.95
CA ASN A 228 -0.16 -8.51 13.72
C ASN A 228 -0.04 -7.16 13.02
N LEU A 229 0.58 -6.17 13.65
CA LEU A 229 0.92 -4.90 13.01
C LEU A 229 2.36 -4.92 12.51
N GLU A 230 2.55 -4.62 11.24
CA GLU A 230 3.86 -4.30 10.68
C GLU A 230 3.88 -2.83 10.24
N VAL A 231 4.93 -2.09 10.63
CA VAL A 231 5.15 -0.70 10.20
C VAL A 231 6.41 -0.64 9.35
N ILE A 232 6.28 -0.17 8.12
CA ILE A 232 7.40 -0.10 7.17
C ILE A 232 7.62 1.35 6.73
N TYR A 233 8.88 1.78 6.79
CA TYR A 233 9.37 2.98 6.13
C TYR A 233 9.95 2.62 4.77
N SER A 234 9.39 3.16 3.69
CA SER A 234 9.82 2.87 2.32
C SER A 234 9.86 4.15 1.48
N PRO A 235 11.03 4.81 1.37
CA PRO A 235 11.19 6.03 0.59
C PRO A 235 11.24 5.70 -0.91
N ILE A 236 10.54 6.53 -1.71
CA ILE A 236 10.27 6.30 -3.13
C ILE A 236 10.77 7.50 -3.95
N ASP A 237 11.52 7.18 -4.99
CA ASP A 237 11.80 8.13 -6.08
C ASP A 237 10.60 8.15 -7.01
N THR A 238 9.85 9.24 -6.99
CA THR A 238 8.57 9.36 -7.69
C THR A 238 8.79 9.49 -9.20
N TYR A 239 9.82 10.23 -9.61
CA TYR A 239 10.24 10.34 -11.00
C TYR A 239 11.64 9.79 -11.22
N GLY A 240 12.50 9.90 -10.20
CA GLY A 240 13.87 9.39 -10.23
C GLY A 240 14.85 10.12 -11.14
N CYS A 241 14.37 11.12 -11.89
CA CYS A 241 15.15 11.89 -12.85
C CYS A 241 15.01 13.40 -12.66
N VAL A 242 14.49 13.84 -11.51
CA VAL A 242 14.41 15.26 -11.16
C VAL A 242 15.32 15.57 -9.97
N GLU A 243 15.67 16.84 -9.80
CA GLU A 243 16.39 17.34 -8.64
C GLU A 243 15.80 18.70 -8.24
N VAL A 244 15.57 18.90 -6.94
CA VAL A 244 15.07 20.16 -6.39
C VAL A 244 16.13 21.25 -6.59
N CYS A 245 15.71 22.37 -7.19
CA CYS A 245 16.57 23.51 -7.47
C CYS A 245 16.29 24.68 -6.55
N ASP A 246 15.01 25.00 -6.36
CA ASP A 246 14.56 26.13 -5.58
C ASP A 246 13.27 25.79 -4.83
N THR A 247 13.00 26.52 -3.76
CA THR A 247 11.80 26.37 -2.95
C THR A 247 11.23 27.70 -2.53
N MET A 248 9.91 27.81 -2.61
CA MET A 248 9.17 28.99 -2.18
C MET A 248 8.22 28.61 -1.05
N TRP A 249 8.30 29.37 0.04
CA TRP A 249 7.44 29.23 1.19
C TRP A 249 6.53 30.45 1.31
N SER A 250 5.23 30.22 1.42
CA SER A 250 4.26 31.23 1.84
C SER A 250 3.60 30.79 3.15
N ASP A 251 2.76 31.65 3.74
CA ASP A 251 2.22 31.39 5.08
C ASP A 251 1.40 30.09 5.16
N ASN A 252 0.87 29.58 4.04
CA ASN A 252 0.06 28.35 3.98
C ASN A 252 0.42 27.42 2.80
N ASN A 253 1.54 27.64 2.12
CA ASN A 253 1.89 26.83 0.94
C ASN A 253 3.40 26.59 0.84
N PHE A 254 3.75 25.50 0.18
CA PHE A 254 5.10 25.15 -0.21
C PHE A 254 5.12 24.78 -1.69
N GLU A 255 6.04 25.40 -2.43
CA GLU A 255 6.29 25.08 -3.82
C GLU A 255 7.78 24.79 -4.01
N ALA A 256 8.08 23.84 -4.89
CA ALA A 256 9.44 23.47 -5.24
C ALA A 256 9.58 23.47 -6.76
N GLU A 257 10.69 24.01 -7.23
CA GLU A 257 11.11 23.94 -8.62
C GLU A 257 12.11 22.81 -8.80
N TYR A 258 12.02 22.14 -9.93
CA TYR A 258 12.83 20.97 -10.22
C TYR A 258 13.49 21.09 -11.58
N LYS A 259 14.76 20.70 -11.65
CA LYS A 259 15.43 20.44 -12.93
C LYS A 259 15.37 18.97 -13.28
N LEU A 260 15.32 18.67 -14.57
CA LEU A 260 15.51 17.31 -15.06
C LEU A 260 17.00 16.95 -15.11
N ARG A 261 17.31 15.72 -14.71
CA ARG A 261 18.62 15.10 -14.83
C ARG A 261 18.71 14.40 -16.17
N THR A 262 19.76 14.70 -16.93
CA THR A 262 20.08 14.00 -18.18
C THR A 262 20.26 12.50 -17.91
N PRO A 263 19.65 11.58 -18.69
CA PRO A 263 19.06 11.76 -20.02
C PRO A 263 17.53 12.01 -20.03
N ASN A 264 16.97 12.66 -19.01
CA ASN A 264 15.54 12.99 -18.90
C ASN A 264 14.63 11.76 -18.98
N LYS A 265 15.09 10.65 -18.40
CA LYS A 265 14.41 9.36 -18.45
C LYS A 265 13.96 8.95 -17.07
N LEU A 266 12.70 8.54 -16.94
CA LEU A 266 12.16 8.02 -15.69
C LEU A 266 13.03 6.87 -15.16
N ASN A 267 13.30 6.93 -13.87
CA ASN A 267 14.10 5.91 -13.19
C ASN A 267 13.65 5.78 -11.74
N GLN A 268 12.43 5.31 -11.54
CA GLN A 268 11.83 5.20 -10.22
C GLN A 268 12.53 4.15 -9.38
N LYS A 269 12.59 4.37 -8.06
CA LYS A 269 13.18 3.43 -7.10
C LYS A 269 12.29 3.29 -5.88
N GLY A 270 12.23 2.07 -5.33
CA GLY A 270 11.52 1.76 -4.09
C GLY A 270 10.02 1.49 -4.26
N ALA A 271 9.42 1.81 -5.40
CA ALA A 271 8.01 1.55 -5.66
C ALA A 271 7.67 0.04 -5.86
N ASP A 272 8.68 -0.76 -6.23
CA ASP A 272 8.64 -2.23 -6.28
C ASP A 272 8.40 -2.87 -4.90
N THR A 273 8.87 -2.22 -3.82
CA THR A 273 8.63 -2.61 -2.43
C THR A 273 7.16 -2.88 -2.15
N MET A 274 6.26 -2.14 -2.80
CA MET A 274 4.83 -2.30 -2.60
C MET A 274 4.32 -3.67 -3.00
N LEU A 275 4.72 -4.14 -4.20
CA LEU A 275 4.30 -5.46 -4.66
C LEU A 275 4.91 -6.56 -3.78
N LEU A 276 6.16 -6.38 -3.34
CA LEU A 276 6.81 -7.30 -2.42
C LEU A 276 6.09 -7.36 -1.06
N ALA A 277 5.69 -6.22 -0.51
CA ALA A 277 4.99 -6.14 0.77
C ALA A 277 3.59 -6.76 0.68
N ILE A 278 2.84 -6.46 -0.38
CA ILE A 278 1.55 -7.11 -0.68
C ILE A 278 1.75 -8.62 -0.82
N SER A 279 2.80 -9.07 -1.52
CA SER A 279 3.07 -10.49 -1.72
C SER A 279 3.37 -11.22 -0.41
N LYS A 280 4.20 -10.64 0.46
CA LYS A 280 4.47 -11.17 1.80
C LYS A 280 3.21 -11.26 2.64
N LEU A 281 2.38 -10.21 2.64
CA LEU A 281 1.11 -10.19 3.35
C LEU A 281 0.15 -11.29 2.85
N ILE A 282 0.01 -11.44 1.53
CA ILE A 282 -0.84 -12.47 0.91
C ILE A 282 -0.38 -13.87 1.32
N VAL A 283 0.92 -14.14 1.33
CA VAL A 283 1.49 -15.45 1.72
C VAL A 283 1.23 -15.73 3.20
N ASN A 284 1.41 -14.73 4.08
CA ASN A 284 1.14 -14.88 5.50
C ASN A 284 -0.34 -15.26 5.75
N LEU A 285 -1.27 -14.49 5.18
CA LEU A 285 -2.71 -14.76 5.30
C LEU A 285 -3.10 -16.13 4.72
N ALA A 286 -2.45 -16.56 3.64
CA ALA A 286 -2.67 -17.89 3.07
C ALA A 286 -2.16 -19.00 3.99
N SER A 287 -0.98 -18.81 4.60
CA SER A 287 -0.36 -19.78 5.51
C SER A 287 -1.13 -19.92 6.83
N GLU A 288 -1.62 -18.81 7.38
CA GLU A 288 -2.47 -18.77 8.58
C GLU A 288 -3.80 -19.47 8.32
N LYS A 289 -4.43 -19.20 7.17
CA LYS A 289 -5.65 -19.87 6.75
C LYS A 289 -5.45 -21.38 6.52
N GLN A 290 -4.33 -21.79 5.93
CA GLN A 290 -4.03 -23.20 5.76
C GLN A 290 -3.79 -23.90 7.11
N SER A 291 -3.10 -23.23 8.04
CA SER A 291 -2.82 -23.77 9.38
C SER A 291 -4.09 -23.91 10.21
N SER A 292 -4.98 -22.91 10.18
CA SER A 292 -6.27 -22.98 10.89
C SER A 292 -7.17 -24.08 10.35
N ILE A 293 -7.20 -24.30 9.03
CA ILE A 293 -7.87 -25.44 8.41
C ILE A 293 -7.29 -26.75 8.96
N VAL A 294 -5.96 -26.93 8.96
CA VAL A 294 -5.28 -28.14 9.46
C VAL A 294 -5.53 -28.37 10.96
N GLU A 295 -5.48 -27.31 11.77
CA GLU A 295 -5.81 -27.39 13.19
C GLU A 295 -7.26 -27.81 13.41
N GLU A 296 -8.19 -27.24 12.65
CA GLU A 296 -9.60 -27.62 12.69
C GLU A 296 -9.80 -29.08 12.29
N TYR A 297 -9.05 -29.57 11.28
CA TYR A 297 -8.98 -31.00 10.94
C TYR A 297 -8.48 -31.85 12.10
N SER A 298 -7.40 -31.44 12.77
CA SER A 298 -6.77 -32.19 13.86
C SER A 298 -7.66 -32.24 15.11
N LYS A 299 -8.20 -31.10 15.56
CA LYS A 299 -9.13 -31.00 16.69
C LYS A 299 -10.38 -31.84 16.45
N LYS A 300 -10.94 -31.80 15.24
CA LYS A 300 -12.13 -32.60 14.87
C LYS A 300 -11.83 -34.08 14.64
N ALA A 301 -10.61 -34.45 14.28
CA ALA A 301 -10.17 -35.85 14.23
C ALA A 301 -9.94 -36.43 15.63
N SER A 302 -9.57 -35.58 16.61
CA SER A 302 -9.42 -35.95 18.02
C SER A 302 -10.72 -35.89 18.83
N GLU A 303 -11.80 -35.25 18.34
CA GLU A 303 -13.13 -35.30 18.95
C GLU A 303 -13.78 -36.67 18.71
N ASP A 304 -13.38 -37.67 19.50
CA ASP A 304 -14.04 -38.97 19.51
C ASP A 304 -15.38 -38.86 20.27
N LYS A 305 -16.48 -38.58 19.58
CA LYS A 305 -17.83 -38.44 20.19
C LYS A 305 -18.48 -39.78 20.56
N GLY A 306 -17.69 -40.85 20.63
CA GLY A 306 -18.16 -42.21 20.86
C GLY A 306 -19.03 -42.76 19.72
N PHE A 307 -19.34 -44.06 19.81
CA PHE A 307 -20.03 -44.83 18.77
C PHE A 307 -21.38 -44.21 18.34
N PHE A 308 -22.21 -43.75 19.29
CA PHE A 308 -23.52 -43.16 19.00
C PHE A 308 -23.45 -41.72 18.46
N GLY A 309 -22.48 -40.92 18.92
CA GLY A 309 -22.24 -39.58 18.39
C GLY A 309 -21.74 -39.59 16.95
N ASN A 310 -20.89 -40.56 16.61
CA ASN A 310 -20.37 -40.78 15.25
C ASN A 310 -21.44 -41.26 14.25
N ILE A 311 -22.44 -42.04 14.73
CA ILE A 311 -23.58 -42.49 13.93
C ILE A 311 -24.57 -41.35 13.68
N TRP A 312 -24.87 -40.52 14.69
CA TRP A 312 -25.77 -39.37 14.53
C TRP A 312 -25.19 -38.29 13.60
N LEU A 313 -23.87 -38.04 13.67
CA LEU A 313 -23.14 -37.14 12.75
C LEU A 313 -23.09 -37.65 11.29
N ALA A 314 -23.17 -38.96 11.09
CA ALA A 314 -23.24 -39.57 9.76
C ALA A 314 -24.67 -39.49 9.18
N LEU A 315 -25.70 -39.62 10.03
CA LEU A 315 -27.12 -39.53 9.66
C LEU A 315 -27.60 -38.09 9.44
N SER A 316 -27.04 -37.09 10.14
CA SER A 316 -27.43 -35.68 10.00
C SER A 316 -26.94 -35.02 8.71
N GLY A 317 -26.14 -35.71 7.90
CA GLY A 317 -25.53 -35.16 6.67
C GLY A 317 -24.48 -34.06 6.94
N GLU A 318 -24.26 -33.70 8.19
CA GLU A 318 -23.40 -32.61 8.62
C GLU A 318 -21.92 -32.94 8.39
N ARG A 319 -21.53 -34.21 8.54
CA ARG A 319 -20.18 -34.69 8.17
C ARG A 319 -19.91 -34.61 6.67
N LYS A 320 -20.95 -34.76 5.83
CA LYS A 320 -20.87 -34.66 4.37
C LYS A 320 -20.80 -33.21 3.92
N ARG A 321 -21.68 -32.34 4.45
CA ARG A 321 -21.63 -30.88 4.24
C ARG A 321 -20.30 -30.27 4.70
N ARG A 322 -19.75 -30.71 5.83
CA ARG A 322 -18.46 -30.23 6.35
C ARG A 322 -17.29 -30.70 5.51
N LYS A 323 -17.27 -31.96 5.06
CA LYS A 323 -16.27 -32.46 4.08
C LYS A 323 -16.39 -31.77 2.73
N GLU A 324 -17.61 -31.46 2.28
CA GLU A 324 -17.86 -30.71 1.05
C GLU A 324 -17.35 -29.28 1.18
N ASN A 325 -17.65 -28.56 2.27
CA ASN A 325 -17.15 -27.19 2.49
C ASN A 325 -15.62 -27.14 2.54
N LEU A 326 -14.98 -28.08 3.24
CA LEU A 326 -13.52 -28.15 3.32
C LEU A 326 -12.89 -28.58 2.00
N LYS A 327 -13.54 -29.48 1.24
CA LYS A 327 -13.12 -29.84 -0.11
C LYS A 327 -13.26 -28.65 -1.06
N ILE A 328 -14.32 -27.85 -0.94
CA ILE A 328 -14.52 -26.61 -1.70
C ILE A 328 -13.40 -25.61 -1.38
N GLU A 329 -13.00 -25.45 -0.11
CA GLU A 329 -11.89 -24.58 0.26
C GLU A 329 -10.52 -25.10 -0.20
N SER A 330 -10.28 -26.41 -0.14
CA SER A 330 -9.08 -27.05 -0.69
C SER A 330 -9.02 -26.90 -2.21
N ASP A 331 -10.12 -27.19 -2.91
CA ASP A 331 -10.24 -27.05 -4.37
C ASP A 331 -10.10 -25.56 -4.78
N ALA A 332 -10.52 -24.63 -3.92
CA ALA A 332 -10.31 -23.20 -4.12
C ALA A 332 -8.83 -22.82 -3.97
N LEU A 333 -8.13 -23.32 -2.95
CA LEU A 333 -6.68 -23.11 -2.77
C LEU A 333 -5.87 -23.71 -3.93
N ASP A 334 -6.24 -24.90 -4.40
CA ASP A 334 -5.60 -25.55 -5.54
C ASP A 334 -5.72 -24.72 -6.83
N LYS A 335 -6.85 -24.03 -7.04
CA LYS A 335 -7.02 -23.10 -8.17
C LYS A 335 -6.09 -21.89 -8.10
N TYR A 336 -5.76 -21.42 -6.90
CA TYR A 336 -4.82 -20.31 -6.71
C TYR A 336 -3.34 -20.74 -6.67
N LYS A 337 -3.05 -22.04 -6.72
CA LYS A 337 -1.71 -22.61 -6.46
C LYS A 337 -0.60 -21.99 -7.31
N GLU A 338 -0.82 -21.80 -8.62
CA GLU A 338 0.19 -21.23 -9.51
C GLU A 338 0.42 -19.73 -9.25
N ILE A 339 -0.62 -18.98 -8.90
CA ILE A 339 -0.50 -17.57 -8.50
C ILE A 339 0.22 -17.47 -7.17
N PHE A 340 -0.17 -18.28 -6.18
CA PHE A 340 0.50 -18.32 -4.88
C PHE A 340 1.96 -18.75 -4.99
N LYS A 341 2.31 -19.63 -5.92
CA LYS A 341 3.71 -20.00 -6.17
C LYS A 341 4.53 -18.79 -6.63
N THR A 342 4.00 -17.98 -7.54
CA THR A 342 4.70 -16.76 -7.98
C THR A 342 4.76 -15.72 -6.87
N ILE A 343 3.67 -15.54 -6.12
CA ILE A 343 3.63 -14.63 -4.96
C ILE A 343 4.59 -15.09 -3.86
N ALA A 344 4.74 -16.40 -3.64
CA ALA A 344 5.70 -16.96 -2.70
C ALA A 344 7.14 -16.61 -3.11
N VAL A 345 7.49 -16.78 -4.39
CA VAL A 345 8.80 -16.37 -4.92
C VAL A 345 9.04 -14.87 -4.73
N LEU A 346 8.04 -14.03 -5.00
CA LEU A 346 8.15 -12.59 -4.73
C LEU A 346 8.29 -12.28 -3.24
N SER A 347 7.60 -13.02 -2.37
CA SER A 347 7.66 -12.82 -0.92
C SER A 347 9.03 -13.15 -0.33
N GLU A 348 9.81 -14.00 -0.98
CA GLU A 348 11.18 -14.33 -0.60
C GLU A 348 12.20 -13.27 -1.03
N LYS A 349 11.86 -12.41 -2.00
CA LYS A 349 12.74 -11.32 -2.42
C LYS A 349 12.92 -10.33 -1.26
N ASN A 350 14.16 -9.84 -1.12
CA ASN A 350 14.48 -8.78 -0.16
C ASN A 350 13.88 -7.46 -0.64
N PHE A 351 13.49 -6.63 0.32
CA PHE A 351 13.13 -5.25 0.01
C PHE A 351 14.33 -4.47 -0.52
N ASN A 352 14.04 -3.33 -1.18
CA ASN A 352 15.06 -2.37 -1.56
C ASN A 352 15.88 -1.95 -0.31
N PRO A 353 17.21 -1.74 -0.41
CA PRO A 353 18.04 -1.35 0.73
C PRO A 353 17.61 -0.08 1.47
N ARG A 354 16.80 0.78 0.81
CA ARG A 354 16.23 1.98 1.44
C ARG A 354 15.08 1.69 2.42
N VAL A 355 14.54 0.47 2.41
CA VAL A 355 13.36 0.08 3.17
C VAL A 355 13.76 -0.39 4.56
N GLU A 356 13.03 0.07 5.56
CA GLU A 356 13.26 -0.32 6.95
C GLU A 356 11.96 -0.69 7.65
N LYS A 357 12.00 -1.76 8.45
CA LYS A 357 10.92 -2.07 9.39
C LYS A 357 11.07 -1.19 10.62
N ILE A 358 10.03 -0.43 10.94
CA ILE A 358 9.98 0.36 12.15
C ILE A 358 9.63 -0.59 13.30
N GLY A 359 10.55 -0.75 14.25
CA GLY A 359 10.25 -1.42 15.52
C GLY A 359 9.18 -0.63 16.27
N ILE A 360 8.13 -1.33 16.70
CA ILE A 360 6.99 -0.83 17.47
C ILE A 360 6.95 -1.46 18.85
#